data_AF-A0A1Y1S627-F1
#
_entry.id   AF-A0A1Y1S627-F1
#
_cell.length_a   1.000
_cell.length_b   1.000
_cell.length_c   1.000
_cell.angle_alpha   90.00
_cell.angle_beta   90.00
_cell.angle_gamma   90.00
#
_symmetry.space_group_name_H-M   'P 1'
#
loop_
_entity.id
_entity.type
_entity.pdbx_description
1 polymer ?
#
loop_
_entity_poly.entity_id
_entity_poly.type
_entity_poly.pdbx_seq_one_letter_code
_entity_poly.pdbx_strand_id
1 'polypeptide(L)'
;MINNAELQLSKNRRFNDAWAFIMFLLLCGTLSGIGIRNMIEEKSVHKTFVNISSEYAKIIGFNLLATFGFNFLMLLLYLGLPKVAIYSGLLFVPALLTYVSIVAGQEHFPILIPAVAMLFSLITWLFIRRKINIIAQLYTTTSRILLRNFFMLAFNYLLFMFITIGVFITVTKAFPRDMDNTGLPEIVLCFTQFWIETFFIYFFDVFTVCVITGEILKKTSPNDDDRNALIGIRALKYTLYAMGSIAYGALLIAIIKTLRVLSHLEQSKEDEVQYHHRRPFAFALLMCVVSILLAIFEAFVSVLNKFAFAYLAITGDKYMDSMRNSFERLSEKENAAFESFVITEHLQNIFFIVQVILILGFNALLIGLKEFLKPYGPKNVEIKLYVMGALLAIFEAFVSVLNKFAFAYLAITGDKYMDSMRNSFERLSEKENAAFESFVITEHLQNIFFIVQVILILGFNALLIGLKEFLKPYGPKNVEIKLYVMGALFAIFISFQFTNIIKSGCLALSYLQIIAPENIKEYDPALHEVLAEIQESGKVEENKTPEEENQNGDENQNGDENQNGDENQNGDENQNGDKGRELNQNQLEPEAQAETGAQPT
;
A
#
# COMPACT_ATOMS: atom_id res chain seq x y z
N MET A 1 16.22 27.17 -2.27
CA MET A 1 16.91 27.27 -0.96
C MET A 1 16.28 26.25 -0.02
N ILE A 2 16.84 25.04 0.04
CA ILE A 2 16.46 24.06 1.06
C ILE A 2 17.22 24.51 2.31
N ASN A 3 16.55 25.24 3.21
CA ASN A 3 17.12 25.44 4.54
C ASN A 3 17.31 24.04 5.12
N ASN A 4 18.54 23.72 5.55
CA ASN A 4 18.88 22.53 6.30
C ASN A 4 18.09 22.53 7.61
N ALA A 5 16.80 22.23 7.53
CA ALA A 5 15.95 22.11 8.67
C ALA A 5 16.37 20.81 9.35
N GLU A 6 17.14 20.95 10.44
CA GLU A 6 17.37 19.86 11.37
C GLU A 6 16.04 19.14 11.60
N LEU A 7 16.06 17.81 11.49
CA LEU A 7 14.89 17.00 11.78
C LEU A 7 14.48 17.25 13.24
N GLN A 8 13.51 18.13 13.46
CA GLN A 8 12.94 18.37 14.77
C GLN A 8 11.50 17.88 14.72
N LEU A 9 11.24 16.82 15.49
CA LEU A 9 9.88 16.39 15.74
C LEU A 9 9.16 17.55 16.43
N SER A 10 8.14 18.13 15.79
CA SER A 10 7.43 19.31 16.28
C SER A 10 7.12 19.17 17.79
N LYS A 11 7.78 19.99 18.62
CA LYS A 11 7.59 19.97 20.08
C LYS A 11 6.12 20.24 20.48
N ASN A 12 5.36 20.87 19.59
CA ASN A 12 3.96 21.26 19.81
C ASN A 12 3.00 20.60 18.80
N ARG A 13 3.04 19.26 18.68
CA ARG A 13 2.00 18.54 17.91
C ARG A 13 0.62 18.81 18.49
N ARG A 14 -0.32 19.19 17.64
CA ARG A 14 -1.73 19.43 17.99
C ARG A 14 -2.57 18.24 17.55
N PHE A 15 -3.67 18.00 18.26
CA PHE A 15 -4.67 17.01 17.86
C PHE A 15 -5.49 17.56 16.68
N ASN A 16 -5.00 17.32 15.48
CA ASN A 16 -5.61 17.80 14.24
C ASN A 16 -6.82 16.95 13.85
N ASP A 17 -7.77 17.54 13.11
CA ASP A 17 -8.95 16.87 12.56
C ASP A 17 -9.79 16.10 13.60
N ALA A 18 -9.86 16.64 14.83
CA ALA A 18 -10.51 16.02 15.99
C ALA A 18 -11.97 15.59 15.73
N TRP A 19 -12.70 16.33 14.89
CA TRP A 19 -14.08 16.06 14.54
C TRP A 19 -14.25 14.65 13.93
N ALA A 20 -13.30 14.21 13.10
CA ALA A 20 -13.39 12.91 12.42
C ALA A 20 -13.22 11.75 13.40
N PHE A 21 -12.31 11.91 14.36
CA PHE A 21 -12.13 10.92 15.42
C PHE A 21 -13.32 10.88 16.39
N ILE A 22 -13.90 12.03 16.73
CA ILE A 22 -15.13 12.09 17.54
C ILE A 22 -16.27 11.36 16.81
N MET A 23 -16.47 11.60 15.51
CA MET A 23 -17.46 10.88 14.70
C MET A 23 -17.19 9.38 14.67
N PHE A 24 -15.93 8.98 14.48
CA PHE A 24 -15.53 7.57 14.52
C PHE A 24 -15.88 6.92 15.87
N LEU A 25 -15.53 7.56 16.99
CA LEU A 25 -15.85 7.04 18.33
C LEU A 25 -17.36 6.97 18.58
N LEU A 26 -18.11 7.99 18.17
CA LEU A 26 -19.56 8.01 18.33
C LEU A 26 -20.22 6.88 17.53
N LEU A 27 -19.90 6.72 16.24
CA LEU A 27 -20.53 5.70 15.43
C LEU A 27 -20.03 4.29 15.77
N CYS A 28 -18.72 4.07 15.65
CA CYS A 28 -18.12 2.75 15.82
C CYS A 28 -18.21 2.30 17.29
N GLY A 29 -18.02 3.22 18.23
CA GLY A 29 -18.11 2.93 19.66
C GLY A 29 -19.54 2.62 20.11
N THR A 30 -20.56 3.34 19.61
CA THR A 30 -21.95 3.02 19.95
C THR A 30 -22.41 1.69 19.35
N LEU A 31 -22.09 1.42 18.08
CA LEU A 31 -22.43 0.14 17.46
C LEU A 31 -21.72 -1.04 18.14
N SER A 32 -20.44 -0.89 18.47
CA SER A 32 -19.71 -1.89 19.26
C SER A 32 -20.34 -2.09 20.64
N GLY A 33 -20.73 -1.00 21.32
CA GLY A 33 -21.41 -1.06 22.62
C GLY A 33 -22.76 -1.78 22.58
N ILE A 34 -23.58 -1.51 21.55
CA ILE A 34 -24.84 -2.24 21.29
C ILE A 34 -24.53 -3.72 21.03
N GLY A 35 -23.53 -4.01 20.21
CA GLY A 35 -23.04 -5.36 19.95
C GLY A 35 -22.66 -6.14 21.21
N ILE A 36 -21.85 -5.53 22.08
CA ILE A 36 -21.46 -6.09 23.38
C ILE A 36 -22.69 -6.36 24.24
N ARG A 37 -23.62 -5.40 24.32
CA ARG A 37 -24.87 -5.58 25.06
C ARG A 37 -25.67 -6.78 24.55
N ASN A 38 -25.88 -6.87 23.24
CA ASN A 38 -26.60 -7.99 22.62
C ASN A 38 -25.91 -9.34 22.90
N MET A 39 -24.57 -9.37 22.85
CA MET A 39 -23.80 -10.58 23.19
C MET A 39 -23.95 -10.99 24.67
N ILE A 40 -24.08 -10.03 25.58
CA ILE A 40 -24.29 -10.30 27.02
C ILE A 40 -25.72 -10.82 27.27
N GLU A 41 -26.72 -10.26 26.59
CA GLU A 41 -28.12 -10.68 26.70
C GLU A 41 -28.36 -12.08 26.10
N GLU A 42 -27.60 -12.44 25.06
CA GLU A 42 -27.65 -13.76 24.41
C GLU A 42 -27.00 -14.84 25.31
N LYS A 43 -27.77 -15.42 26.26
CA LYS A 43 -27.34 -16.48 27.20
C LYS A 43 -26.62 -17.68 26.57
N SER A 44 -26.77 -17.91 25.26
CA SER A 44 -26.10 -18.99 24.52
C SER A 44 -24.61 -18.71 24.27
N VAL A 45 -24.20 -17.43 24.18
CA VAL A 45 -22.82 -17.03 23.83
C VAL A 45 -21.83 -17.51 24.88
N HIS A 46 -22.19 -17.46 26.17
CA HIS A 46 -21.30 -17.93 27.24
C HIS A 46 -21.01 -19.43 27.14
N LYS A 47 -22.00 -20.24 26.75
CA LYS A 47 -21.78 -21.68 26.49
C LYS A 47 -20.94 -21.91 25.24
N THR A 48 -21.15 -21.12 24.17
CA THR A 48 -20.38 -21.27 22.93
C THR A 48 -18.93 -20.83 23.09
N PHE A 49 -18.65 -19.76 23.85
CA PHE A 49 -17.30 -19.25 24.09
C PHE A 49 -16.49 -20.14 25.04
N VAL A 50 -17.12 -20.65 26.10
CA VAL A 50 -16.48 -21.59 27.03
C VAL A 50 -16.32 -22.99 26.43
N ASN A 51 -17.21 -23.40 25.51
CA ASN A 51 -17.04 -24.62 24.71
C ASN A 51 -16.27 -24.41 23.39
N ILE A 52 -15.57 -23.28 23.21
CA ILE A 52 -14.46 -23.21 22.25
C ILE A 52 -13.46 -24.24 22.76
N SER A 53 -13.59 -25.47 22.25
CA SER A 53 -12.93 -26.63 22.81
C SER A 53 -11.42 -26.43 22.79
N SER A 54 -10.70 -27.16 23.65
CA SER A 54 -9.24 -27.19 23.64
C SER A 54 -8.65 -27.39 22.23
N GLU A 55 -9.38 -28.03 21.31
CA GLU A 55 -8.96 -28.22 19.92
C GLU A 55 -8.97 -26.93 19.09
N TYR A 56 -9.93 -26.02 19.31
CA TYR A 56 -9.96 -24.71 18.62
C TYR A 56 -8.77 -23.87 19.01
N ALA A 57 -8.49 -23.81 20.32
CA ALA A 57 -7.35 -23.07 20.86
C ALA A 57 -6.03 -23.64 20.34
N LYS A 58 -5.92 -24.97 20.19
CA LYS A 58 -4.74 -25.62 19.60
C LYS A 58 -4.56 -25.25 18.13
N ILE A 59 -5.60 -25.34 17.29
CA ILE A 59 -5.49 -25.04 15.84
C ILE A 59 -5.18 -23.56 15.60
N ILE A 60 -5.86 -22.65 16.30
CA ILE A 60 -5.61 -21.21 16.20
C ILE A 60 -4.22 -20.89 16.75
N GLY A 61 -3.89 -21.38 17.95
CA GLY A 61 -2.58 -21.16 18.58
C GLY A 61 -1.43 -21.68 17.74
N PHE A 62 -1.61 -22.81 17.07
CA PHE A 62 -0.63 -23.36 16.15
C PHE A 62 -0.46 -22.50 14.89
N ASN A 63 -1.57 -22.08 14.24
CA ASN A 63 -1.51 -21.19 13.08
C ASN A 63 -0.86 -19.85 13.43
N LEU A 64 -1.19 -19.30 14.60
CA LEU A 64 -0.54 -18.11 15.15
C LEU A 64 0.96 -18.31 15.29
N LEU A 65 1.39 -19.39 15.96
CA LEU A 65 2.79 -19.69 16.18
C LEU A 65 3.56 -19.87 14.86
N ALA A 66 2.99 -20.60 13.90
CA ALA A 66 3.57 -20.78 12.58
C ALA A 66 3.73 -19.44 11.85
N THR A 67 2.71 -18.60 11.90
CA THR A 67 2.72 -17.27 11.26
C THR A 67 3.75 -16.35 11.90
N PHE A 68 3.79 -16.26 13.22
CA PHE A 68 4.82 -15.50 13.93
C PHE A 68 6.22 -16.04 13.62
N GLY A 69 6.37 -17.36 13.55
CA GLY A 69 7.63 -18.01 13.14
C GLY A 69 8.07 -17.61 11.73
N PHE A 70 7.16 -17.67 10.75
CA PHE A 70 7.47 -17.27 9.37
C PHE A 70 7.76 -15.77 9.24
N ASN A 71 6.97 -14.91 9.89
CA ASN A 71 7.21 -13.46 9.89
C ASN A 71 8.55 -13.12 10.55
N PHE A 72 8.86 -13.76 11.68
CA PHE A 72 10.14 -13.58 12.35
C PHE A 72 11.32 -14.09 11.51
N LEU A 73 11.18 -15.26 10.87
CA LEU A 73 12.18 -15.77 9.93
C LEU A 73 12.42 -14.79 8.77
N MET A 74 11.35 -14.23 8.21
CA MET A 74 11.45 -13.23 7.15
C MET A 74 12.14 -11.94 7.63
N LEU A 75 11.84 -11.49 8.85
CA LEU A 75 12.55 -10.37 9.47
C LEU A 75 14.06 -10.65 9.60
N LEU A 76 14.43 -11.87 10.00
CA LEU A 76 15.84 -12.29 10.08
C LEU A 76 16.50 -12.37 8.70
N LEU A 77 15.78 -12.84 7.69
CA LEU A 77 16.26 -12.86 6.31
C LEU A 77 16.51 -11.44 5.77
N TYR A 78 15.63 -10.48 6.05
CA TYR A 78 15.84 -9.07 5.68
C TYR A 78 17.00 -8.43 6.43
N LEU A 79 17.23 -8.83 7.68
CA LEU A 79 18.34 -8.32 8.48
C LEU A 79 19.70 -8.87 8.02
N GLY A 80 19.79 -10.17 7.73
CA GLY A 80 21.07 -10.84 7.45
C GLY A 80 21.37 -11.01 5.97
N LEU A 81 20.38 -11.36 5.16
CA LEU A 81 20.54 -11.79 3.76
C LEU A 81 19.44 -11.23 2.85
N PRO A 82 19.19 -9.91 2.83
CA PRO A 82 18.08 -9.31 2.08
C PRO A 82 18.15 -9.59 0.58
N LYS A 83 19.37 -9.62 -0.01
CA LYS A 83 19.55 -9.94 -1.44
C LYS A 83 19.09 -11.37 -1.75
N VAL A 84 19.44 -12.33 -0.89
CA VAL A 84 19.01 -13.73 -1.03
C VAL A 84 17.50 -13.81 -0.90
N ALA A 85 16.89 -13.07 0.02
CA ALA A 85 15.44 -12.97 0.11
C ALA A 85 14.86 -12.46 -1.22
N ILE A 86 15.35 -11.35 -1.76
CA ILE A 86 14.85 -10.77 -3.03
C ILE A 86 14.92 -11.78 -4.18
N TYR A 87 16.07 -12.42 -4.38
CA TYR A 87 16.22 -13.43 -5.43
C TYR A 87 15.37 -14.68 -5.18
N SER A 88 15.27 -15.14 -3.93
CA SER A 88 14.46 -16.31 -3.60
C SER A 88 12.98 -16.02 -3.80
N GLY A 89 12.47 -14.84 -3.46
CA GLY A 89 11.08 -14.45 -3.71
C GLY A 89 10.73 -14.52 -5.19
N LEU A 90 11.59 -13.98 -6.06
CA LEU A 90 11.39 -14.00 -7.52
C LEU A 90 11.42 -15.41 -8.12
N LEU A 91 12.27 -16.31 -7.62
CA LEU A 91 12.39 -17.68 -8.13
C LEU A 91 11.35 -18.63 -7.50
N PHE A 92 11.00 -18.41 -6.24
CA PHE A 92 10.15 -19.32 -5.47
C PHE A 92 8.70 -19.26 -5.94
N VAL A 93 8.18 -18.09 -6.32
CA VAL A 93 6.81 -17.99 -6.83
C VAL A 93 6.56 -18.85 -8.07
N PRO A 94 7.33 -18.76 -9.17
CA PRO A 94 7.11 -19.62 -10.33
C PRO A 94 7.37 -21.11 -10.01
N ALA A 95 8.37 -21.43 -9.18
CA ALA A 95 8.62 -22.81 -8.75
C ALA A 95 7.43 -23.41 -7.99
N LEU A 96 6.85 -22.62 -7.08
CA LEU A 96 5.70 -23.02 -6.27
C LEU A 96 4.42 -23.12 -7.11
N LEU A 97 4.22 -22.19 -8.04
CA LEU A 97 3.13 -22.27 -9.03
C LEU A 97 3.26 -23.51 -9.91
N THR A 98 4.49 -23.89 -10.28
CA THR A 98 4.76 -25.15 -11.00
C THR A 98 4.34 -26.34 -10.16
N TYR A 99 4.78 -26.38 -8.91
CA TYR A 99 4.44 -27.45 -7.98
C TYR A 99 2.93 -27.58 -7.78
N VAL A 100 2.23 -26.48 -7.49
CA VAL A 100 0.77 -26.46 -7.33
C VAL A 100 0.07 -26.92 -8.61
N SER A 101 0.54 -26.48 -9.78
CA SER A 101 -0.05 -26.87 -11.08
C SER A 101 0.09 -28.37 -11.36
N ILE A 102 1.22 -28.97 -10.97
CA ILE A 102 1.46 -30.43 -11.08
C ILE A 102 0.56 -31.18 -10.10
N VAL A 103 0.52 -30.78 -8.84
CA VAL A 103 -0.27 -31.45 -7.79
C VAL A 103 -1.77 -31.35 -8.05
N ALA A 104 -2.24 -30.23 -8.60
CA ALA A 104 -3.65 -30.01 -8.92
C ALA A 104 -4.16 -30.87 -10.10
N GLY A 105 -3.29 -31.61 -10.80
CA GLY A 105 -3.70 -32.51 -11.89
C GLY A 105 -4.38 -31.79 -13.05
N GLN A 106 -4.06 -30.52 -13.27
CA GLN A 106 -4.66 -29.71 -14.34
C GLN A 106 -4.19 -30.24 -15.70
N GLU A 107 -5.06 -30.93 -16.44
CA GLU A 107 -4.71 -31.52 -17.74
C GLU A 107 -4.41 -30.48 -18.83
N HIS A 108 -4.89 -29.24 -18.69
CA HIS A 108 -4.89 -28.28 -19.80
C HIS A 108 -3.88 -27.12 -19.67
N PHE A 109 -3.40 -26.78 -18.48
CA PHE A 109 -2.50 -25.62 -18.29
C PHE A 109 -1.35 -25.78 -17.26
N PRO A 110 -0.76 -26.98 -17.05
CA PRO A 110 0.26 -27.12 -16.00
C PRO A 110 1.56 -26.35 -16.31
N ILE A 111 1.79 -26.04 -17.59
CA ILE A 111 3.01 -25.36 -18.06
C ILE A 111 2.77 -23.86 -18.29
N LEU A 112 1.57 -23.46 -18.71
CA LEU A 112 1.31 -22.06 -19.09
C LEU A 112 1.37 -21.11 -17.88
N ILE A 113 0.71 -21.47 -16.77
CA ILE A 113 0.67 -20.62 -15.57
C ILE A 113 2.09 -20.39 -15.01
N PRO A 114 2.91 -21.44 -14.82
CA PRO A 114 4.26 -21.22 -14.33
C PRO A 114 5.18 -20.52 -15.34
N ALA A 115 5.00 -20.75 -16.64
CA ALA A 115 5.77 -20.05 -17.67
C ALA A 115 5.49 -18.55 -17.66
N VAL A 116 4.22 -18.14 -17.52
CA VAL A 116 3.84 -16.73 -17.39
C VAL A 116 4.42 -16.13 -16.09
N ALA A 117 4.33 -16.85 -14.98
CA ALA A 117 4.93 -16.40 -13.72
C ALA A 117 6.47 -16.28 -13.80
N MET A 118 7.13 -17.21 -14.50
CA MET A 118 8.57 -17.18 -14.72
C MET A 118 8.99 -15.98 -15.58
N LEU A 119 8.26 -15.73 -16.67
CA LEU A 119 8.46 -14.55 -17.53
C LEU A 119 8.30 -13.26 -16.72
N PHE A 120 7.27 -13.21 -15.87
CA PHE A 120 7.01 -12.07 -15.02
C PHE A 120 8.13 -11.86 -13.98
N SER A 121 8.53 -12.91 -13.26
CA SER A 121 9.67 -12.85 -12.34
C SER A 121 10.95 -12.39 -13.04
N LEU A 122 11.15 -12.78 -14.30
CA LEU A 122 12.28 -12.32 -15.12
C LEU A 122 12.16 -10.83 -15.46
N ILE A 123 10.98 -10.34 -15.86
CA ILE A 123 10.73 -8.91 -16.13
C ILE A 123 10.97 -8.10 -14.84
N THR A 124 10.40 -8.52 -13.72
CA THR A 124 10.61 -7.88 -12.42
C THR A 124 12.10 -7.89 -12.06
N TRP A 125 12.80 -9.02 -12.23
CA TRP A 125 14.24 -9.10 -11.99
C TRP A 125 15.03 -8.09 -12.86
N LEU A 126 14.73 -8.02 -14.16
CA LEU A 126 15.39 -7.09 -15.09
C LEU A 126 15.21 -5.64 -14.68
N PHE A 127 14.03 -5.31 -14.15
CA PHE A 127 13.68 -3.99 -13.66
C PHE A 127 14.42 -3.65 -12.35
N ILE A 128 14.39 -4.56 -11.38
CA ILE A 128 14.94 -4.28 -10.05
C ILE A 128 16.46 -4.46 -9.98
N ARG A 129 17.12 -5.19 -10.89
CA ARG A 129 18.52 -5.64 -10.74
C ARG A 129 19.51 -4.51 -10.43
N ARG A 130 19.29 -3.32 -10.99
CA ARG A 130 20.13 -2.13 -10.73
C ARG A 130 19.92 -1.57 -9.32
N LYS A 131 18.77 -1.84 -8.71
CA LYS A 131 18.31 -1.26 -7.44
C LYS A 131 18.33 -2.24 -6.27
N ILE A 132 18.71 -3.50 -6.49
CA ILE A 132 18.72 -4.55 -5.45
C ILE A 132 19.57 -4.15 -4.25
N ASN A 133 20.71 -3.48 -4.45
CA ASN A 133 21.57 -3.05 -3.34
C ASN A 133 20.86 -2.05 -2.42
N ILE A 134 20.13 -1.10 -3.01
CA ILE A 134 19.39 -0.05 -2.30
C ILE A 134 18.24 -0.65 -1.51
N ILE A 135 17.44 -1.48 -2.18
CA ILE A 135 16.30 -2.18 -1.56
C ILE A 135 16.80 -3.09 -0.43
N ALA A 136 17.92 -3.78 -0.64
CA ALA A 136 18.52 -4.60 0.38
C ALA A 136 18.93 -3.79 1.62
N GLN A 137 19.56 -2.64 1.43
CA GLN A 137 19.94 -1.75 2.52
C GLN A 137 18.70 -1.18 3.24
N LEU A 138 17.66 -0.75 2.51
CA LEU A 138 16.39 -0.31 3.08
C LEU A 138 15.76 -1.40 3.95
N TYR A 139 15.69 -2.65 3.47
CA TYR A 139 15.17 -3.78 4.25
C TYR A 139 16.02 -4.08 5.48
N THR A 140 17.34 -4.07 5.36
CA THR A 140 18.25 -4.33 6.47
C THR A 140 18.13 -3.25 7.55
N THR A 141 18.19 -1.97 7.17
CA THR A 141 18.08 -0.86 8.12
C THR A 141 16.71 -0.82 8.78
N THR A 142 15.63 -1.01 8.00
CA THR A 142 14.26 -1.09 8.54
C THR A 142 14.14 -2.25 9.52
N SER A 143 14.54 -3.46 9.13
CA SER A 143 14.42 -4.66 9.97
C SER A 143 15.26 -4.55 11.25
N ARG A 144 16.44 -3.90 11.17
CA ARG A 144 17.29 -3.62 12.34
C ARG A 144 16.58 -2.72 13.35
N ILE A 145 15.93 -1.64 12.88
CA ILE A 145 15.18 -0.72 13.75
C ILE A 145 13.96 -1.43 14.36
N LEU A 146 13.21 -2.16 13.54
CA LEU A 146 12.03 -2.89 14.00
C LEU A 146 12.39 -3.98 15.01
N LEU A 147 13.48 -4.73 14.80
CA LEU A 147 13.92 -5.78 15.72
C LEU A 147 14.33 -5.21 17.10
N ARG A 148 14.98 -4.04 17.13
CA ARG A 148 15.30 -3.32 18.39
C ARG A 148 14.04 -2.92 19.16
N ASN A 149 12.96 -2.64 18.44
CA ASN A 149 11.68 -2.22 19.00
C ASN A 149 10.62 -3.34 18.92
N PHE A 150 11.04 -4.60 18.77
CA PHE A 150 10.16 -5.73 18.44
C PHE A 150 9.04 -5.90 19.45
N PHE A 151 9.33 -5.89 20.75
CA PHE A 151 8.32 -6.10 21.78
C PHE A 151 7.25 -5.01 21.77
N MET A 152 7.61 -3.75 21.52
CA MET A 152 6.65 -2.65 21.45
C MET A 152 5.77 -2.75 20.21
N LEU A 153 6.36 -3.11 19.06
CA LEU A 153 5.62 -3.34 17.82
C LEU A 153 4.69 -4.56 17.97
N ALA A 154 5.20 -5.68 18.48
CA ALA A 154 4.43 -6.91 18.70
C ALA A 154 3.30 -6.73 19.72
N PHE A 155 3.54 -6.00 20.81
CA PHE A 155 2.52 -5.72 21.81
C PHE A 155 1.38 -4.87 21.24
N ASN A 156 1.71 -3.74 20.61
CA ASN A 156 0.71 -2.92 19.93
C ASN A 156 -0.01 -3.76 18.87
N TYR A 157 0.75 -4.51 18.08
CA TYR A 157 0.23 -5.39 17.05
C TYR A 157 -0.84 -6.35 17.57
N LEU A 158 -0.53 -7.10 18.63
CA LEU A 158 -1.46 -8.02 19.29
C LEU A 158 -2.67 -7.28 19.86
N LEU A 159 -2.46 -6.16 20.55
CA LEU A 159 -3.53 -5.37 21.15
C LEU A 159 -4.57 -4.94 20.10
N PHE A 160 -4.14 -4.41 18.96
CA PHE A 160 -5.05 -3.97 17.90
C PHE A 160 -5.70 -5.11 17.15
N MET A 161 -5.01 -6.24 16.99
CA MET A 161 -5.63 -7.46 16.51
C MET A 161 -6.82 -7.85 17.39
N PHE A 162 -6.63 -7.89 18.70
CA PHE A 162 -7.72 -8.14 19.65
C PHE A 162 -8.84 -7.11 19.53
N ILE A 163 -8.50 -5.82 19.39
CA ILE A 163 -9.50 -4.75 19.23
C ILE A 163 -10.27 -4.93 17.92
N THR A 164 -9.61 -5.15 16.79
CA THR A 164 -10.25 -5.25 15.47
C THR A 164 -11.17 -6.46 15.39
N ILE A 165 -10.73 -7.61 15.90
CA ILE A 165 -11.56 -8.83 15.97
C ILE A 165 -12.73 -8.62 16.92
N GLY A 166 -12.47 -8.10 18.12
CA GLY A 166 -13.50 -7.86 19.13
C GLY A 166 -14.56 -6.91 18.60
N VAL A 167 -14.13 -5.81 17.99
CA VAL A 167 -15.00 -4.83 17.36
C VAL A 167 -15.78 -5.46 16.20
N PHE A 168 -15.16 -6.21 15.30
CA PHE A 168 -15.87 -6.93 14.23
C PHE A 168 -16.97 -7.86 14.75
N ILE A 169 -16.65 -8.68 15.76
CA ILE A 169 -17.62 -9.59 16.39
C ILE A 169 -18.77 -8.79 17.02
N THR A 170 -18.46 -7.70 17.71
CA THR A 170 -19.50 -6.89 18.36
C THR A 170 -20.39 -6.17 17.34
N VAL A 171 -19.81 -5.54 16.31
CA VAL A 171 -20.56 -4.82 15.26
C VAL A 171 -21.48 -5.78 14.50
N THR A 172 -21.02 -6.99 14.17
CA THR A 172 -21.87 -8.02 13.52
C THR A 172 -23.03 -8.51 14.40
N LYS A 173 -22.90 -8.38 15.72
CA LYS A 173 -23.94 -8.69 16.70
C LYS A 173 -24.84 -7.51 17.06
N ALA A 174 -24.51 -6.30 16.61
CA ALA A 174 -25.28 -5.09 16.91
C ALA A 174 -26.66 -5.09 16.21
N PHE A 175 -26.79 -5.77 15.08
CA PHE A 175 -28.03 -5.83 14.31
C PHE A 175 -28.74 -7.18 14.51
N PRO A 176 -30.03 -7.18 14.93
CA PRO A 176 -30.82 -8.40 15.00
C PRO A 176 -30.98 -9.04 13.62
N ARG A 177 -30.94 -10.37 13.56
CA ARG A 177 -31.15 -11.12 12.30
C ARG A 177 -32.53 -10.89 11.67
N ASP A 178 -33.50 -10.43 12.45
CA ASP A 178 -34.90 -10.31 12.02
C ASP A 178 -35.23 -8.96 11.35
N MET A 179 -34.22 -8.12 11.05
CA MET A 179 -34.41 -6.84 10.33
C MET A 179 -34.50 -7.05 8.80
N ASP A 180 -35.47 -7.86 8.35
CA ASP A 180 -35.50 -8.41 6.99
C ASP A 180 -35.77 -7.41 5.85
N ASN A 181 -36.13 -6.13 6.12
CA ASN A 181 -36.80 -5.33 5.08
C ASN A 181 -36.20 -3.97 4.70
N THR A 182 -35.07 -3.51 5.27
CA THR A 182 -34.58 -2.14 4.93
C THR A 182 -33.21 -2.05 4.28
N GLY A 183 -32.37 -3.10 4.31
CA GLY A 183 -30.99 -3.08 3.77
C GLY A 183 -30.04 -2.11 4.48
N LEU A 184 -30.53 -0.97 4.97
CA LEU A 184 -29.79 0.06 5.68
C LEU A 184 -28.93 -0.46 6.85
N PRO A 185 -29.40 -1.39 7.71
CA PRO A 185 -28.56 -1.99 8.74
C PRO A 185 -27.28 -2.64 8.20
N GLU A 186 -27.39 -3.38 7.09
CA GLU A 186 -26.27 -4.07 6.45
C GLU A 186 -25.28 -3.07 5.87
N ILE A 187 -25.78 -1.98 5.28
CA ILE A 187 -24.97 -0.89 4.72
C ILE A 187 -24.18 -0.19 5.82
N VAL A 188 -24.85 0.16 6.92
CA VAL A 188 -24.21 0.82 8.08
C VAL A 188 -23.16 -0.10 8.71
N LEU A 189 -23.44 -1.39 8.81
CA LEU A 189 -22.50 -2.39 9.29
C LEU A 189 -21.28 -2.50 8.37
N CYS A 190 -21.49 -2.59 7.06
CA CYS A 190 -20.45 -2.66 6.05
C CYS A 190 -19.54 -1.42 6.08
N PHE A 191 -20.15 -0.24 6.13
CA PHE A 191 -19.44 1.03 6.27
C PHE A 191 -18.61 1.10 7.55
N THR A 192 -19.23 0.78 8.68
CA THR A 192 -18.58 0.79 10.00
C THR A 192 -17.39 -0.16 10.00
N GLN A 193 -17.56 -1.35 9.42
CA GLN A 193 -16.49 -2.34 9.30
C GLN A 193 -15.31 -1.83 8.48
N PHE A 194 -15.58 -1.27 7.30
CA PHE A 194 -14.51 -0.70 6.46
C PHE A 194 -13.80 0.47 7.13
N TRP A 195 -14.53 1.30 7.88
CA TRP A 195 -13.94 2.43 8.59
C TRP A 195 -13.00 1.97 9.70
N ILE A 196 -13.42 0.99 10.50
CA ILE A 196 -12.63 0.42 11.59
C ILE A 196 -11.37 -0.26 11.05
N GLU A 197 -11.52 -1.11 10.04
CA GLU A 197 -10.41 -1.82 9.43
C GLU A 197 -9.38 -0.83 8.85
N THR A 198 -9.84 0.14 8.07
CA THR A 198 -8.95 1.12 7.43
C THR A 198 -8.31 2.05 8.47
N PHE A 199 -9.04 2.45 9.52
CA PHE A 199 -8.50 3.25 10.62
C PHE A 199 -7.32 2.56 11.28
N PHE A 200 -7.45 1.28 11.62
CA PHE A 200 -6.38 0.56 12.29
C PHE A 200 -5.18 0.29 11.38
N ILE A 201 -5.39 0.01 10.09
CA ILE A 201 -4.29 -0.10 9.12
C ILE A 201 -3.46 1.20 9.12
N TYR A 202 -4.10 2.35 8.97
CA TYR A 202 -3.40 3.64 8.95
C TYR A 202 -2.82 4.04 10.31
N PHE A 203 -3.46 3.65 11.41
CA PHE A 203 -2.88 3.79 12.74
C PHE A 203 -1.51 3.10 12.83
N PHE A 204 -1.39 1.89 12.30
CA PHE A 204 -0.12 1.15 12.30
C PHE A 204 0.93 1.77 11.40
N ASP A 205 0.53 2.29 10.24
CA ASP A 205 1.45 2.95 9.34
C ASP A 205 2.06 4.18 10.02
N VAL A 206 1.22 5.04 10.62
CA VAL A 206 1.68 6.22 11.38
C VAL A 206 2.53 5.80 12.58
N PHE A 207 2.10 4.79 13.35
CA PHE A 207 2.86 4.32 14.51
C PHE A 207 4.24 3.80 14.12
N THR A 208 4.32 3.00 13.06
CA THR A 208 5.57 2.44 12.56
C THR A 208 6.50 3.54 12.08
N VAL A 209 6.00 4.51 11.31
CA VAL A 209 6.78 5.66 10.88
C VAL A 209 7.32 6.45 12.09
N CYS A 210 6.48 6.69 13.10
CA CYS A 210 6.92 7.34 14.34
C CYS A 210 7.99 6.54 15.11
N VAL A 211 7.96 5.20 15.07
CA VAL A 211 9.02 4.36 15.66
C VAL A 211 10.33 4.53 14.90
N ILE A 212 10.30 4.50 13.55
CA ILE A 212 11.48 4.70 12.71
C ILE A 212 12.09 6.09 12.94
N THR A 213 11.27 7.14 12.85
CA THR A 213 11.71 8.52 13.09
C THR A 213 12.24 8.68 14.51
N GLY A 214 11.58 8.07 15.50
CA GLY A 214 12.01 8.10 16.90
C GLY A 214 13.39 7.46 17.13
N GLU A 215 13.69 6.33 16.51
CA GLU A 215 15.01 5.68 16.61
C GLU A 215 16.11 6.51 15.95
N ILE A 216 15.82 7.15 14.80
CA ILE A 216 16.79 8.02 14.11
C ILE A 216 17.09 9.25 14.96
N LEU A 217 16.06 9.94 15.47
CA LEU A 217 16.23 11.11 16.33
C LEU A 217 16.93 10.77 17.63
N LYS A 218 16.72 9.57 18.18
CA LYS A 218 17.41 9.13 19.39
C LYS A 218 18.94 9.18 19.24
N LYS A 219 19.46 8.94 18.03
CA LYS A 219 20.91 8.99 17.77
C LYS A 219 21.39 10.34 17.27
N THR A 220 20.57 11.05 16.48
CA THR A 220 21.01 12.20 15.68
C THR A 220 20.54 13.55 16.23
N SER A 221 19.49 13.59 17.06
CA SER A 221 19.00 14.86 17.59
C SER A 221 20.03 15.48 18.54
N PRO A 222 20.28 16.80 18.46
CA PRO A 222 21.11 17.51 19.43
C PRO A 222 20.41 17.68 20.79
N ASN A 223 19.11 17.44 20.87
CA ASN A 223 18.30 17.63 22.07
C ASN A 223 18.32 16.40 22.98
N ASP A 224 18.71 16.56 24.25
CA ASP A 224 18.78 15.48 25.23
C ASP A 224 17.44 14.80 25.49
N ASP A 225 16.33 15.55 25.42
CA ASP A 225 14.97 14.98 25.52
C ASP A 225 14.71 13.97 24.40
N ASP A 226 15.32 14.18 23.22
CA ASP A 226 15.15 13.30 22.07
C ASP A 226 15.98 12.02 22.18
N ARG A 227 17.19 12.12 22.73
CA ARG A 227 18.11 11.00 22.97
C ARG A 227 17.65 10.07 24.09
N ASN A 228 17.02 10.61 25.13
CA ASN A 228 16.64 9.84 26.32
C ASN A 228 15.20 9.31 26.28
N ALA A 229 14.41 9.67 25.27
CA ALA A 229 13.02 9.24 25.22
C ALA A 229 12.84 7.75 24.92
N LEU A 230 11.79 7.20 25.52
CA LEU A 230 11.31 5.86 25.27
C LEU A 230 10.54 5.85 23.95
N ILE A 231 11.17 5.33 22.89
CA ILE A 231 10.70 5.41 21.49
C ILE A 231 9.25 4.97 21.35
N GLY A 232 8.88 3.83 21.93
CA GLY A 232 7.51 3.31 21.83
C GLY A 232 6.45 4.20 22.47
N ILE A 233 6.74 4.79 23.64
CA ILE A 233 5.79 5.71 24.32
C ILE A 233 5.65 7.00 23.51
N ARG A 234 6.77 7.53 22.99
CA ARG A 234 6.77 8.70 22.12
C ARG A 234 5.99 8.43 20.83
N ALA A 235 6.24 7.31 20.17
CA ALA A 235 5.55 6.92 18.95
C ALA A 235 4.05 6.76 19.19
N LEU A 236 3.65 6.14 20.30
CA LEU A 236 2.24 6.03 20.69
C LEU A 236 1.64 7.42 20.91
N LYS A 237 2.29 8.29 21.69
CA LYS A 237 1.85 9.68 21.93
C LYS A 237 1.63 10.44 20.61
N TYR A 238 2.57 10.35 19.67
CA TYR A 238 2.46 11.05 18.39
C TYR A 238 1.40 10.45 17.46
N THR A 239 1.20 9.13 17.51
CA THR A 239 0.10 8.47 16.81
C THR A 239 -1.26 8.87 17.39
N LEU A 240 -1.35 9.00 18.72
CA LEU A 240 -2.54 9.50 19.41
C LEU A 240 -2.87 10.94 18.97
N TYR A 241 -1.87 11.80 18.79
CA TYR A 241 -2.10 13.15 18.24
C TYR A 241 -2.58 13.14 16.78
N ALA A 242 -2.30 12.08 16.03
CA ALA A 242 -2.69 11.91 14.65
C ALA A 242 -4.07 11.24 14.46
N MET A 243 -4.75 10.76 15.52
CA MET A 243 -5.97 9.94 15.35
C MET A 243 -7.10 10.65 14.60
N GLY A 244 -7.24 11.97 14.75
CA GLY A 244 -8.20 12.75 13.95
C GLY A 244 -7.94 12.64 12.46
N SER A 245 -6.70 12.90 12.04
CA SER A 245 -6.29 12.81 10.64
C SER A 245 -6.35 11.37 10.11
N ILE A 246 -5.99 10.37 10.94
CA ILE A 246 -6.12 8.94 10.60
C ILE A 246 -7.60 8.58 10.38
N ALA A 247 -8.49 8.99 11.29
CA ALA A 247 -9.94 8.77 11.16
C ALA A 247 -10.52 9.44 9.92
N TYR A 248 -10.02 10.62 9.57
CA TYR A 248 -10.47 11.33 8.37
C TYR A 248 -10.07 10.62 7.08
N GLY A 249 -8.80 10.23 6.91
CA GLY A 249 -8.37 9.49 5.73
C GLY A 249 -9.02 8.09 5.64
N ALA A 250 -9.26 7.44 6.78
CA ALA A 250 -9.98 6.15 6.83
C ALA A 250 -11.47 6.30 6.46
N LEU A 251 -12.11 7.41 6.84
CA LEU A 251 -13.50 7.70 6.50
C LEU A 251 -13.70 7.77 4.98
N LEU A 252 -12.80 8.47 4.27
CA LEU A 252 -12.88 8.59 2.82
C LEU A 252 -12.86 7.22 2.14
N ILE A 253 -11.92 6.36 2.51
CA ILE A 253 -11.83 4.99 1.98
C ILE A 253 -13.07 4.16 2.34
N ALA A 254 -13.56 4.27 3.57
CA ALA A 254 -14.74 3.52 4.01
C ALA A 254 -15.99 3.89 3.21
N ILE A 255 -16.21 5.18 2.90
CA ILE A 255 -17.30 5.63 2.05
C ILE A 255 -17.17 4.99 0.66
N ILE A 256 -15.99 5.05 0.04
CA ILE A 256 -15.78 4.54 -1.31
C ILE A 256 -15.99 3.03 -1.37
N LYS A 257 -15.44 2.27 -0.41
CA LYS A 257 -15.64 0.82 -0.31
C LYS A 257 -17.10 0.45 -0.11
N THR A 258 -17.83 1.21 0.70
CA THR A 258 -19.27 1.00 0.92
C THR A 258 -20.04 1.22 -0.36
N LEU A 259 -19.79 2.34 -1.07
CA LEU A 259 -20.42 2.62 -2.37
C LEU A 259 -20.12 1.52 -3.40
N ARG A 260 -18.90 0.98 -3.38
CA ARG A 260 -18.52 -0.15 -4.23
C ARG A 260 -19.35 -1.37 -3.89
N VAL A 261 -19.46 -1.76 -2.62
CA VAL A 261 -20.30 -2.91 -2.21
C VAL A 261 -21.77 -2.69 -2.60
N LEU A 262 -22.31 -1.49 -2.38
CA LEU A 262 -23.67 -1.14 -2.79
C LEU A 262 -23.89 -1.33 -4.29
N SER A 263 -22.94 -0.86 -5.11
CA SER A 263 -23.05 -1.03 -6.56
C SER A 263 -23.08 -2.50 -7.00
N HIS A 264 -22.38 -3.39 -6.29
CA HIS A 264 -22.41 -4.83 -6.54
C HIS A 264 -23.70 -5.49 -6.03
N LEU A 265 -24.23 -5.02 -4.90
CA LEU A 265 -25.49 -5.55 -4.34
C LEU A 265 -26.67 -5.23 -5.26
N GLU A 266 -26.73 -4.01 -5.82
CA GLU A 266 -27.78 -3.64 -6.77
C GLU A 266 -27.67 -4.44 -8.08
N GLN A 267 -26.46 -4.66 -8.59
CA GLN A 267 -26.23 -5.56 -9.73
C GLN A 267 -26.78 -6.98 -9.45
N SER A 268 -26.56 -7.48 -8.23
CA SER A 268 -26.94 -8.84 -7.82
C SER A 268 -28.44 -9.02 -7.58
N LYS A 269 -29.11 -8.05 -6.92
CA LYS A 269 -30.55 -8.11 -6.64
C LYS A 269 -31.38 -8.11 -7.92
N GLU A 270 -30.98 -7.31 -8.89
CA GLU A 270 -31.68 -7.31 -10.17
C GLU A 270 -31.48 -8.63 -10.94
N ASP A 271 -30.38 -9.37 -10.74
CA ASP A 271 -30.13 -10.64 -11.45
C ASP A 271 -31.10 -11.73 -10.97
N GLU A 272 -31.51 -11.67 -9.69
CA GLU A 272 -32.54 -12.55 -9.14
C GLU A 272 -33.95 -12.18 -9.62
N VAL A 273 -34.28 -10.90 -9.74
CA VAL A 273 -35.61 -10.43 -10.17
C VAL A 273 -35.82 -10.55 -11.69
N GLN A 274 -34.76 -10.51 -12.50
CA GLN A 274 -34.83 -10.50 -13.97
C GLN A 274 -34.71 -11.84 -14.68
N TYR A 275 -34.97 -12.97 -14.01
CA TYR A 275 -35.20 -14.24 -14.73
C TYR A 275 -36.38 -14.19 -15.72
N HIS A 276 -37.21 -13.13 -15.70
CA HIS A 276 -38.35 -12.96 -16.61
C HIS A 276 -38.34 -11.74 -17.55
N HIS A 277 -37.47 -10.73 -17.42
CA HIS A 277 -37.43 -9.55 -18.31
C HIS A 277 -36.00 -9.14 -18.67
N ARG A 278 -35.73 -8.93 -19.97
CA ARG A 278 -34.40 -8.50 -20.48
C ARG A 278 -33.95 -7.20 -19.81
N ARG A 279 -32.75 -7.21 -19.24
CA ARG A 279 -32.07 -5.99 -18.78
C ARG A 279 -31.96 -4.97 -19.92
N PRO A 280 -32.23 -3.68 -19.70
CA PRO A 280 -31.70 -2.66 -20.59
C PRO A 280 -30.18 -2.69 -20.45
N PHE A 281 -29.48 -3.10 -21.51
CA PHE A 281 -28.02 -3.16 -21.60
C PHE A 281 -27.33 -1.89 -21.07
N ALA A 282 -27.98 -0.73 -21.21
CA ALA A 282 -27.52 0.55 -20.70
C ALA A 282 -27.33 0.60 -19.17
N PHE A 283 -28.19 -0.05 -18.37
CA PHE A 283 -28.06 -0.02 -16.91
C PHE A 283 -26.89 -0.89 -16.43
N ALA A 284 -26.73 -2.09 -16.99
CA ALA A 284 -25.58 -2.95 -16.70
C ALA A 284 -24.25 -2.27 -17.06
N LEU A 285 -24.20 -1.58 -18.22
CA LEU A 285 -23.05 -0.80 -18.63
C LEU A 285 -22.76 0.36 -17.66
N LEU A 286 -23.79 1.10 -17.23
CA LEU A 286 -23.65 2.19 -16.27
C LEU A 286 -23.07 1.70 -14.93
N MET A 287 -23.62 0.62 -14.38
CA MET A 287 -23.17 0.07 -13.09
C MET A 287 -21.74 -0.50 -13.18
N CYS A 288 -21.35 -1.05 -14.34
CA CYS A 288 -19.97 -1.46 -14.59
C CYS A 288 -19.02 -0.25 -14.57
N VAL A 289 -19.37 0.84 -15.27
CA VAL A 289 -18.58 2.09 -15.28
C VAL A 289 -18.46 2.68 -13.87
N VAL A 290 -19.55 2.73 -13.10
CA VAL A 290 -19.54 3.21 -11.71
C VAL A 290 -18.62 2.37 -10.83
N SER A 291 -18.69 1.03 -10.92
CA SER A 291 -17.82 0.14 -10.15
C SER A 291 -16.34 0.37 -10.48
N ILE A 292 -16.01 0.53 -11.76
CA ILE A 292 -14.65 0.84 -12.21
C ILE A 292 -14.18 2.20 -11.66
N LEU A 293 -14.98 3.25 -11.78
CA LEU A 293 -14.66 4.59 -11.26
C LEU A 293 -14.43 4.58 -9.75
N LEU A 294 -15.28 3.85 -9.00
CA LEU A 294 -15.12 3.69 -7.56
C LEU A 294 -13.84 2.93 -7.20
N ALA A 295 -13.51 1.84 -7.92
CA ALA A 295 -12.28 1.09 -7.69
C ALA A 295 -11.02 1.94 -7.95
N ILE A 296 -11.07 2.82 -8.95
CA ILE A 296 -10.00 3.77 -9.25
C ILE A 296 -9.87 4.80 -8.14
N PHE A 297 -10.98 5.39 -7.72
CA PHE A 297 -10.99 6.42 -6.68
C PHE A 297 -10.54 5.84 -5.33
N GLU A 298 -10.96 4.63 -4.99
CA GLU A 298 -10.51 3.89 -3.80
C GLU A 298 -8.98 3.78 -3.78
N ALA A 299 -8.42 3.31 -4.89
CA ALA A 299 -7.00 3.09 -4.95
C ALA A 299 -6.19 4.39 -5.00
N PHE A 300 -6.70 5.43 -5.68
CA PHE A 300 -6.10 6.76 -5.67
C PHE A 300 -6.00 7.33 -4.26
N VAL A 301 -7.11 7.36 -3.53
CA VAL A 301 -7.14 7.84 -2.14
C VAL A 301 -6.25 6.96 -1.25
N SER A 302 -6.20 5.65 -1.49
CA SER A 302 -5.34 4.73 -0.74
C SER A 302 -3.86 5.05 -0.90
N VAL A 303 -3.42 5.34 -2.13
CA VAL A 303 -2.05 5.74 -2.44
C VAL A 303 -1.72 7.09 -1.77
N LEU A 304 -2.58 8.09 -1.93
CA LEU A 304 -2.40 9.40 -1.29
C LEU A 304 -2.32 9.28 0.23
N ASN A 305 -3.17 8.43 0.83
CA ASN A 305 -3.17 8.19 2.27
C ASN A 305 -1.84 7.64 2.77
N LYS A 306 -1.24 6.65 2.09
CA LYS A 306 0.06 6.08 2.50
C LYS A 306 1.12 7.17 2.64
N PHE A 307 1.21 8.06 1.65
CA PHE A 307 2.17 9.15 1.61
C PHE A 307 1.85 10.26 2.61
N ALA A 308 0.59 10.67 2.65
CA ALA A 308 0.10 11.66 3.60
C ALA A 308 0.36 11.23 5.04
N PHE A 309 0.15 9.96 5.38
CA PHE A 309 0.36 9.45 6.74
C PHE A 309 1.84 9.30 7.10
N ALA A 310 2.71 8.90 6.18
CA ALA A 310 4.15 8.90 6.43
C ALA A 310 4.66 10.34 6.68
N TYR A 311 4.22 11.29 5.85
CA TYR A 311 4.58 12.69 6.01
C TYR A 311 4.02 13.28 7.31
N LEU A 312 2.73 13.07 7.60
CA LEU A 312 2.05 13.49 8.81
C LEU A 312 2.70 12.89 10.07
N ALA A 313 3.13 11.64 10.01
CA ALA A 313 3.84 10.99 11.10
C ALA A 313 5.19 11.63 11.39
N ILE A 314 5.83 12.28 10.42
CA ILE A 314 7.11 12.99 10.56
C ILE A 314 6.88 14.46 10.97
N THR A 315 6.00 15.20 10.30
CA THR A 315 5.82 16.64 10.54
C THR A 315 4.80 16.95 11.64
N GLY A 316 3.74 16.15 11.77
CA GLY A 316 2.63 16.42 12.68
C GLY A 316 1.60 17.42 12.12
N ASP A 317 1.56 17.61 10.80
CA ASP A 317 0.61 18.50 10.12
C ASP A 317 -0.82 17.93 10.11
N LYS A 318 -1.78 18.71 9.59
CA LYS A 318 -3.17 18.24 9.37
C LYS A 318 -3.21 17.29 8.17
N TYR A 319 -4.28 16.51 8.05
CA TYR A 319 -4.41 15.54 6.97
C TYR A 319 -4.30 16.16 5.56
N MET A 320 -5.09 17.21 5.27
CA MET A 320 -5.10 17.86 3.94
C MET A 320 -3.76 18.52 3.61
N ASP A 321 -3.13 19.17 4.60
CA ASP A 321 -1.82 19.80 4.42
C ASP A 321 -0.74 18.74 4.19
N SER A 322 -0.79 17.63 4.93
CA SER A 322 0.13 16.51 4.75
C SER A 322 -0.04 15.85 3.39
N MET A 323 -1.27 15.66 2.92
CA MET A 323 -1.54 15.12 1.59
C MET A 323 -0.94 16.03 0.52
N ARG A 324 -1.23 17.33 0.57
CA ARG A 324 -0.70 18.31 -0.39
C ARG A 324 0.83 18.34 -0.38
N ASN A 325 1.44 18.51 0.78
CA ASN A 325 2.89 18.63 0.92
C ASN A 325 3.62 17.33 0.59
N SER A 326 3.05 16.18 0.97
CA SER A 326 3.61 14.88 0.61
C SER A 326 3.60 14.69 -0.90
N PHE A 327 2.50 15.05 -1.57
CA PHE A 327 2.39 14.94 -3.02
C PHE A 327 3.32 15.92 -3.73
N GLU A 328 3.41 17.18 -3.29
CA GLU A 328 4.31 18.19 -3.85
C GLU A 328 5.76 17.68 -3.84
N ARG A 329 6.23 17.12 -2.72
CA ARG A 329 7.57 16.53 -2.60
C ARG A 329 7.77 15.25 -3.39
N LEU A 330 6.70 14.50 -3.65
CA LEU A 330 6.75 13.33 -4.53
C LEU A 330 6.74 13.71 -6.01
N SER A 331 6.17 14.87 -6.34
CA SER A 331 6.09 15.40 -7.70
C SER A 331 7.36 16.15 -8.13
N GLU A 332 8.25 16.49 -7.20
CA GLU A 332 9.59 16.97 -7.50
C GLU A 332 10.34 15.90 -8.33
N LYS A 333 10.86 16.30 -9.51
CA LYS A 333 11.53 15.41 -10.46
C LYS A 333 12.68 14.62 -9.78
N GLU A 334 12.84 13.35 -10.18
CA GLU A 334 13.95 12.44 -9.81
C GLU A 334 14.09 12.06 -8.32
N ASN A 335 12.99 11.66 -7.67
CA ASN A 335 13.09 11.15 -6.32
C ASN A 335 13.44 9.65 -6.27
N ALA A 336 14.74 9.34 -6.36
CA ALA A 336 15.27 7.98 -6.26
C ALA A 336 14.81 7.19 -5.01
N ALA A 337 14.58 7.89 -3.89
CA ALA A 337 14.09 7.28 -2.66
C ALA A 337 12.64 6.82 -2.82
N PHE A 338 11.80 7.61 -3.51
CA PHE A 338 10.44 7.22 -3.84
C PHE A 338 10.43 5.96 -4.69
N GLU A 339 11.19 5.96 -5.77
CA GLU A 339 11.29 4.81 -6.68
C GLU A 339 11.68 3.52 -5.97
N SER A 340 12.69 3.62 -5.10
CA SER A 340 13.19 2.51 -4.30
C SER A 340 12.12 1.99 -3.33
N PHE A 341 11.32 2.88 -2.73
CA PHE A 341 10.18 2.50 -1.92
C PHE A 341 9.15 1.72 -2.74
N VAL A 342 8.81 2.18 -3.94
CA VAL A 342 7.81 1.49 -4.75
C VAL A 342 8.23 0.05 -5.02
N ILE A 343 9.47 -0.12 -5.50
CA ILE A 343 9.99 -1.46 -5.80
C ILE A 343 10.03 -2.32 -4.52
N THR A 344 10.33 -1.70 -3.37
CA THR A 344 10.26 -2.36 -2.07
C THR A 344 8.84 -2.82 -1.76
N GLU A 345 7.83 -1.97 -1.95
CA GLU A 345 6.41 -2.35 -1.78
C GLU A 345 6.07 -3.55 -2.67
N HIS A 346 6.53 -3.58 -3.93
CA HIS A 346 6.33 -4.70 -4.84
C HIS A 346 6.85 -6.02 -4.28
N LEU A 347 8.13 -6.01 -3.91
CA LEU A 347 8.83 -7.19 -3.41
C LEU A 347 8.20 -7.69 -2.12
N GLN A 348 7.73 -6.78 -1.26
CA GLN A 348 7.06 -7.12 -0.04
C GLN A 348 5.71 -7.82 -0.28
N ASN A 349 4.99 -7.47 -1.36
CA ASN A 349 3.81 -8.23 -1.79
C ASN A 349 4.16 -9.63 -2.31
N ILE A 350 5.24 -9.77 -3.09
CA ILE A 350 5.74 -11.08 -3.52
C ILE A 350 6.05 -11.96 -2.31
N PHE A 351 6.74 -11.41 -1.31
CA PHE A 351 7.06 -12.12 -0.08
C PHE A 351 5.82 -12.51 0.72
N PHE A 352 4.84 -11.60 0.82
CA PHE A 352 3.56 -11.90 1.43
C PHE A 352 2.87 -13.09 0.73
N ILE A 353 2.87 -13.12 -0.60
CA ILE A 353 2.28 -14.24 -1.37
C ILE A 353 3.00 -15.55 -1.07
N VAL A 354 4.34 -15.53 -1.07
CA VAL A 354 5.13 -16.71 -0.69
C VAL A 354 4.75 -17.20 0.71
N GLN A 355 4.64 -16.30 1.69
CA GLN A 355 4.21 -16.64 3.04
C GLN A 355 2.79 -17.25 3.07
N VAL A 356 1.84 -16.65 2.37
CA VAL A 356 0.46 -17.15 2.31
C VAL A 356 0.43 -18.57 1.75
N ILE A 357 1.16 -18.83 0.66
CA ILE A 357 1.19 -20.17 0.07
C ILE A 357 1.91 -21.16 0.99
N LEU A 358 2.96 -20.75 1.71
CA LEU A 358 3.58 -21.60 2.73
C LEU A 358 2.63 -21.91 3.89
N ILE A 359 1.88 -20.93 4.39
CA ILE A 359 0.87 -21.12 5.44
C ILE A 359 -0.23 -22.07 4.97
N LEU A 360 -0.75 -21.86 3.76
CA LEU A 360 -1.77 -22.71 3.16
C LEU A 360 -1.24 -24.13 2.91
N GLY A 361 -0.05 -24.26 2.33
CA GLY A 361 0.62 -25.53 2.08
C GLY A 361 0.91 -26.30 3.38
N PHE A 362 1.29 -25.60 4.44
CA PHE A 362 1.52 -26.21 5.76
C PHE A 362 0.19 -26.68 6.39
N ASN A 363 -0.88 -25.90 6.27
CA ASN A 363 -2.22 -26.33 6.70
C ASN A 363 -2.73 -27.52 5.87
N ALA A 364 -2.55 -27.51 4.55
CA ALA A 364 -2.87 -28.64 3.69
C ALA A 364 -2.00 -29.87 3.99
N LEU A 365 -0.75 -29.72 4.41
CA LEU A 365 0.06 -30.84 4.85
C LEU A 365 -0.51 -31.45 6.15
N LEU A 366 -1.00 -30.63 7.08
CA LEU A 366 -1.63 -31.12 8.31
C LEU A 366 -2.97 -31.82 8.07
N ILE A 367 -3.80 -31.27 7.19
CA ILE A 367 -5.09 -31.86 6.79
C ILE A 367 -4.84 -33.09 5.90
N GLY A 368 -3.94 -32.95 4.94
CA GLY A 368 -3.53 -33.96 3.97
C GLY A 368 -2.86 -35.15 4.63
N LEU A 369 -2.02 -35.00 5.66
CA LEU A 369 -1.50 -36.17 6.37
C LEU A 369 -2.61 -37.07 6.93
N LYS A 370 -3.80 -36.51 7.22
CA LYS A 370 -5.01 -37.23 7.65
C LYS A 370 -5.87 -37.76 6.48
N GLU A 371 -6.03 -36.99 5.39
CA GLU A 371 -6.95 -37.31 4.28
C GLU A 371 -6.27 -37.95 3.05
N PHE A 372 -4.97 -37.75 2.83
CA PHE A 372 -4.16 -38.26 1.71
C PHE A 372 -4.06 -39.81 1.69
N LEU A 373 -4.62 -40.49 2.71
CA LEU A 373 -4.87 -41.93 2.68
C LEU A 373 -6.16 -42.33 1.94
N LYS A 374 -6.93 -41.39 1.36
CA LYS A 374 -8.11 -41.71 0.55
C LYS A 374 -8.09 -41.02 -0.81
N PRO A 375 -8.18 -41.77 -1.92
CA PRO A 375 -8.21 -41.21 -3.26
C PRO A 375 -9.58 -40.58 -3.55
N TYR A 376 -9.58 -39.33 -4.01
CA TYR A 376 -10.77 -38.65 -4.51
C TYR A 376 -10.74 -38.55 -6.04
N GLY A 377 -11.90 -38.81 -6.65
CA GLY A 377 -12.11 -38.78 -8.10
C GLY A 377 -12.52 -37.41 -8.65
N PRO A 378 -12.50 -37.25 -9.99
CA PRO A 378 -12.52 -35.95 -10.63
C PRO A 378 -13.93 -35.53 -11.08
N LYS A 379 -14.30 -34.25 -10.92
CA LYS A 379 -15.28 -33.58 -11.81
C LYS A 379 -14.92 -32.11 -12.04
N ASN A 380 -14.68 -31.80 -13.32
CA ASN A 380 -14.23 -30.53 -13.87
C ASN A 380 -15.40 -29.78 -14.53
N VAL A 381 -15.84 -28.67 -13.93
CA VAL A 381 -16.59 -27.60 -14.63
C VAL A 381 -16.22 -26.21 -14.08
N GLU A 382 -15.87 -26.10 -12.80
CA GLU A 382 -15.64 -24.80 -12.13
C GLU A 382 -14.33 -24.10 -12.54
N ILE A 383 -13.33 -24.84 -13.03
CA ILE A 383 -12.00 -24.32 -13.41
C ILE A 383 -12.05 -23.28 -14.56
N LYS A 384 -13.00 -23.38 -15.49
CA LYS A 384 -13.10 -22.44 -16.63
C LYS A 384 -13.59 -21.05 -16.22
N LEU A 385 -14.41 -20.94 -15.17
CA LEU A 385 -14.90 -19.66 -14.66
C LEU A 385 -13.78 -18.90 -13.93
N TYR A 386 -12.88 -19.63 -13.25
CA TYR A 386 -11.73 -19.05 -12.55
C TYR A 386 -10.67 -18.49 -13.49
N VAL A 387 -10.42 -19.13 -14.64
CA VAL A 387 -9.48 -18.60 -15.65
C VAL A 387 -10.03 -17.33 -16.31
N MET A 388 -11.35 -17.24 -16.53
CA MET A 388 -11.96 -16.03 -17.09
C MET A 388 -12.01 -14.88 -16.06
N GLY A 389 -12.30 -15.19 -14.79
CA GLY A 389 -12.20 -14.22 -13.68
C GLY A 389 -10.79 -13.71 -13.46
N ALA A 390 -9.78 -14.57 -13.67
CA ALA A 390 -8.37 -14.20 -13.62
C ALA A 390 -7.99 -13.17 -14.69
N LEU A 391 -8.41 -13.41 -15.93
CA LEU A 391 -8.11 -12.52 -17.07
C LEU A 391 -8.86 -11.18 -16.95
N LEU A 392 -10.12 -11.21 -16.50
CA LEU A 392 -10.92 -10.00 -16.23
C LEU A 392 -10.31 -9.15 -15.11
N ALA A 393 -9.85 -9.80 -14.04
CA ALA A 393 -9.20 -9.09 -12.95
C ALA A 393 -7.86 -8.50 -13.41
N ILE A 394 -7.05 -9.21 -14.22
CA ILE A 394 -5.79 -8.67 -14.80
C ILE A 394 -6.09 -7.42 -15.65
N PHE A 395 -7.17 -7.43 -16.43
CA PHE A 395 -7.61 -6.28 -17.21
C PHE A 395 -8.10 -5.12 -16.32
N GLU A 396 -8.89 -5.41 -15.28
CA GLU A 396 -9.35 -4.41 -14.30
C GLU A 396 -8.16 -3.76 -13.58
N ALA A 397 -7.16 -4.55 -13.19
CA ALA A 397 -5.91 -4.08 -12.60
C ALA A 397 -5.12 -3.14 -13.53
N PHE A 398 -5.08 -3.46 -14.82
CA PHE A 398 -4.43 -2.62 -15.83
C PHE A 398 -5.15 -1.28 -16.01
N VAL A 399 -6.47 -1.31 -16.20
CA VAL A 399 -7.29 -0.12 -16.38
C VAL A 399 -7.33 0.75 -15.11
N SER A 400 -7.36 0.12 -13.92
CA SER A 400 -7.40 0.81 -12.64
C SER A 400 -6.17 1.70 -12.43
N VAL A 401 -4.98 1.21 -12.78
CA VAL A 401 -3.72 1.91 -12.57
C VAL A 401 -3.56 3.08 -13.58
N LEU A 402 -3.83 2.87 -14.87
CA LEU A 402 -3.82 3.96 -15.86
C LEU A 402 -4.76 5.10 -15.46
N ASN A 403 -5.92 4.75 -14.92
CA ASN A 403 -6.89 5.74 -14.48
C ASN A 403 -6.47 6.46 -13.20
N LYS A 404 -5.83 5.78 -12.22
CA LYS A 404 -5.33 6.43 -11.00
C LYS A 404 -4.42 7.62 -11.31
N PHE A 405 -3.55 7.49 -12.33
CA PHE A 405 -2.65 8.58 -12.71
C PHE A 405 -3.34 9.69 -13.49
N ALA A 406 -4.22 9.35 -14.41
CA ALA A 406 -5.01 10.35 -15.13
C ALA A 406 -5.82 11.22 -14.16
N PHE A 407 -6.41 10.61 -13.11
CA PHE A 407 -7.14 11.34 -12.08
C PHE A 407 -6.24 12.08 -11.09
N ALA A 408 -5.06 11.54 -10.75
CA ALA A 408 -4.07 12.25 -9.95
C ALA A 408 -3.68 13.56 -10.64
N TYR A 409 -3.29 13.48 -11.92
CA TYR A 409 -2.92 14.63 -12.73
C TYR A 409 -4.08 15.59 -12.90
N LEU A 410 -5.28 15.09 -13.22
CA LEU A 410 -6.53 15.87 -13.30
C LEU A 410 -6.79 16.68 -12.01
N ALA A 411 -6.65 16.03 -10.85
CA ALA A 411 -6.92 16.67 -9.56
C ALA A 411 -5.93 17.80 -9.24
N ILE A 412 -4.73 17.75 -9.82
CA ILE A 412 -3.65 18.72 -9.56
C ILE A 412 -3.68 19.86 -10.56
N THR A 413 -3.80 19.54 -11.84
CA THR A 413 -3.72 20.55 -12.91
C THR A 413 -5.08 21.16 -13.22
N GLY A 414 -6.17 20.49 -12.87
CA GLY A 414 -7.52 20.89 -13.26
C GLY A 414 -7.78 20.73 -14.76
N ASP A 415 -6.93 20.01 -15.48
CA ASP A 415 -7.06 19.79 -16.93
C ASP A 415 -8.27 18.91 -17.27
N LYS A 416 -8.54 18.68 -18.56
CA LYS A 416 -9.55 17.73 -19.00
C LYS A 416 -8.99 16.31 -18.88
N TYR A 417 -9.82 15.35 -18.49
CA TYR A 417 -9.40 13.96 -18.27
C TYR A 417 -8.62 13.32 -19.41
N MET A 418 -9.01 13.51 -20.67
CA MET A 418 -8.25 12.95 -21.80
C MET A 418 -6.89 13.60 -21.99
N ASP A 419 -6.78 14.90 -21.72
CA ASP A 419 -5.53 15.65 -21.74
C ASP A 419 -4.68 15.27 -20.52
N SER A 420 -5.27 15.06 -19.35
CA SER A 420 -4.59 14.54 -18.17
C SER A 420 -4.11 13.10 -18.37
N MET A 421 -4.89 12.24 -19.04
CA MET A 421 -4.51 10.86 -19.35
C MET A 421 -3.38 10.86 -20.38
N ARG A 422 -3.50 11.68 -21.45
CA ARG A 422 -2.45 11.87 -22.46
C ARG A 422 -1.19 12.45 -21.83
N ASN A 423 -1.27 13.53 -21.06
CA ASN A 423 -0.11 14.17 -20.44
C ASN A 423 0.51 13.28 -19.36
N SER A 424 -0.30 12.51 -18.63
CA SER A 424 0.22 11.48 -17.72
C SER A 424 0.94 10.39 -18.52
N PHE A 425 0.35 9.92 -19.63
CA PHE A 425 0.95 8.92 -20.50
C PHE A 425 2.21 9.43 -21.23
N GLU A 426 2.20 10.69 -21.66
CA GLU A 426 3.34 11.36 -22.29
C GLU A 426 4.47 11.51 -21.26
N ARG A 427 4.18 11.98 -20.03
CA ARG A 427 5.14 11.99 -18.92
C ARG A 427 5.56 10.60 -18.43
N LEU A 428 4.74 9.57 -18.65
CA LEU A 428 5.09 8.15 -18.43
C LEU A 428 6.00 7.62 -19.54
N SER A 429 5.85 8.14 -20.76
CA SER A 429 6.61 7.73 -21.94
C SER A 429 7.90 8.54 -22.14
N GLU A 430 7.98 9.73 -21.53
CA GLU A 430 9.20 10.52 -21.42
C GLU A 430 10.17 9.79 -20.48
N LYS A 431 11.35 9.48 -21.01
CA LYS A 431 12.43 8.73 -20.34
C LYS A 431 12.89 9.32 -18.99
N GLU A 432 12.48 10.53 -18.64
CA GLU A 432 12.99 11.29 -17.50
C GLU A 432 12.28 11.02 -16.16
N ASN A 433 11.25 10.16 -16.10
CA ASN A 433 10.53 9.91 -14.85
C ASN A 433 10.54 8.43 -14.42
N ALA A 434 11.74 7.85 -14.35
CA ALA A 434 11.97 6.45 -13.96
C ALA A 434 11.29 6.08 -12.62
N ALA A 435 11.24 7.01 -11.66
CA ALA A 435 10.55 6.83 -10.38
C ALA A 435 9.05 6.60 -10.51
N PHE A 436 8.44 7.29 -11.47
CA PHE A 436 7.02 7.21 -11.77
C PHE A 436 6.70 5.99 -12.64
N GLU A 437 7.52 5.69 -13.66
CA GLU A 437 7.42 4.48 -14.48
C GLU A 437 7.54 3.22 -13.61
N SER A 438 8.49 3.21 -12.67
CA SER A 438 8.62 2.20 -11.61
C SER A 438 7.37 2.07 -10.76
N PHE A 439 6.73 3.18 -10.39
CA PHE A 439 5.50 3.18 -9.60
C PHE A 439 4.35 2.50 -10.33
N VAL A 440 4.13 2.89 -11.59
CA VAL A 440 3.06 2.37 -12.45
C VAL A 440 3.25 0.90 -12.73
N ILE A 441 4.45 0.51 -13.19
CA ILE A 441 4.80 -0.89 -13.46
C ILE A 441 4.60 -1.70 -12.17
N THR A 442 5.15 -1.26 -11.05
CA THR A 442 5.02 -1.96 -9.77
C THR A 442 3.57 -2.14 -9.32
N GLU A 443 2.74 -1.11 -9.46
CA GLU A 443 1.34 -1.17 -9.04
C GLU A 443 0.54 -2.12 -9.95
N HIS A 444 0.81 -2.13 -11.26
CA HIS A 444 0.29 -3.14 -12.19
C HIS A 444 0.71 -4.55 -11.76
N LEU A 445 2.00 -4.73 -11.49
CA LEU A 445 2.55 -6.01 -11.10
C LEU A 445 1.94 -6.46 -9.74
N GLN A 446 1.70 -5.54 -8.80
CA GLN A 446 1.08 -5.78 -7.50
C GLN A 446 -0.38 -6.19 -7.62
N ASN A 447 -1.16 -5.53 -8.47
CA ASN A 447 -2.55 -5.92 -8.70
C ASN A 447 -2.63 -7.27 -9.40
N ILE A 448 -1.78 -7.54 -10.41
CA ILE A 448 -1.67 -8.87 -11.04
C ILE A 448 -1.32 -9.93 -10.02
N PHE A 449 -0.37 -9.66 -9.13
CA PHE A 449 0.00 -10.58 -8.05
C PHE A 449 -1.11 -10.80 -7.03
N PHE A 450 -1.82 -9.74 -6.63
CA PHE A 450 -2.99 -9.83 -5.76
C PHE A 450 -4.10 -10.65 -6.42
N ILE A 451 -4.26 -10.54 -7.74
CA ILE A 451 -5.22 -11.31 -8.51
C ILE A 451 -4.80 -12.78 -8.61
N VAL A 452 -3.54 -13.06 -8.95
CA VAL A 452 -2.95 -14.41 -8.89
C VAL A 452 -3.11 -14.97 -7.48
N GLN A 453 -2.92 -14.17 -6.44
CA GLN A 453 -3.13 -14.54 -5.05
C GLN A 453 -4.60 -14.83 -4.75
N VAL A 454 -5.54 -14.01 -5.21
CA VAL A 454 -6.98 -14.25 -5.06
C VAL A 454 -7.37 -15.49 -5.86
N ILE A 455 -6.81 -15.75 -7.03
CA ILE A 455 -7.04 -16.98 -7.82
C ILE A 455 -6.41 -18.19 -7.14
N LEU A 456 -5.26 -18.05 -6.49
CA LEU A 456 -4.63 -19.13 -5.74
C LEU A 456 -5.37 -19.39 -4.43
N ILE A 457 -5.82 -18.37 -3.73
CA ILE A 457 -6.63 -18.48 -2.51
C ILE A 457 -8.00 -19.01 -2.88
N LEU A 458 -8.66 -18.51 -3.93
CA LEU A 458 -9.94 -19.01 -4.43
C LEU A 458 -9.80 -20.38 -5.08
N GLY A 459 -8.67 -20.68 -5.72
CA GLY A 459 -8.35 -21.97 -6.35
C GLY A 459 -7.95 -23.03 -5.33
N PHE A 460 -7.27 -22.65 -4.26
CA PHE A 460 -6.99 -23.49 -3.10
C PHE A 460 -8.23 -23.64 -2.22
N ASN A 461 -9.02 -22.57 -2.07
CA ASN A 461 -10.36 -22.64 -1.52
C ASN A 461 -11.28 -23.46 -2.43
N ALA A 462 -11.04 -23.51 -3.75
CA ALA A 462 -11.79 -24.33 -4.71
C ALA A 462 -11.33 -25.78 -4.75
N LEU A 463 -10.06 -26.03 -4.45
CA LEU A 463 -9.54 -27.34 -4.09
C LEU A 463 -10.17 -27.79 -2.75
N LEU A 464 -10.36 -26.86 -1.82
CA LEU A 464 -11.21 -27.04 -0.65
C LEU A 464 -12.70 -27.07 -1.05
N ILE A 465 -13.14 -26.57 -2.23
CA ILE A 465 -14.49 -26.66 -2.86
C ILE A 465 -14.91 -28.11 -3.25
N GLY A 466 -14.24 -29.09 -2.65
CA GLY A 466 -15.01 -30.03 -1.82
C GLY A 466 -16.08 -29.38 -0.90
N LEU A 467 -16.08 -28.05 -0.67
CA LEU A 467 -17.05 -27.18 0.02
C LEU A 467 -18.51 -27.32 -0.41
N LYS A 468 -18.86 -27.99 -1.51
CA LYS A 468 -20.26 -28.40 -1.70
C LYS A 468 -20.73 -29.35 -0.58
N GLU A 469 -19.79 -30.01 0.11
CA GLU A 469 -19.98 -30.70 1.40
C GLU A 469 -19.90 -29.76 2.63
N PHE A 470 -19.19 -28.63 2.56
CA PHE A 470 -19.01 -27.65 3.66
C PHE A 470 -20.27 -26.83 3.98
N LEU A 471 -21.13 -26.64 2.98
CA LEU A 471 -22.47 -26.06 3.15
C LEU A 471 -23.55 -27.11 3.47
N LYS A 472 -23.23 -28.42 3.43
CA LYS A 472 -24.18 -29.43 3.92
C LYS A 472 -24.29 -29.35 5.45
N PRO A 473 -25.52 -29.44 5.99
CA PRO A 473 -25.75 -29.35 7.42
C PRO A 473 -25.10 -30.50 8.21
N TYR A 474 -24.37 -30.09 9.26
CA TYR A 474 -23.96 -30.79 10.49
C TYR A 474 -23.50 -32.25 10.42
N GLY A 475 -22.21 -32.43 10.11
CA GLY A 475 -21.38 -33.51 10.67
C GLY A 475 -20.19 -32.94 11.46
N PRO A 476 -19.68 -33.61 12.51
CA PRO A 476 -18.57 -33.11 13.35
C PRO A 476 -17.28 -32.81 12.56
N LYS A 477 -17.07 -33.46 11.42
CA LYS A 477 -15.93 -33.20 10.51
C LYS A 477 -15.98 -31.83 9.83
N ASN A 478 -17.17 -31.29 9.57
CA ASN A 478 -17.32 -29.96 8.95
C ASN A 478 -16.90 -28.83 9.90
N VAL A 479 -16.90 -29.07 11.20
CA VAL A 479 -16.45 -28.11 12.20
C VAL A 479 -14.91 -28.00 12.18
N GLU A 480 -14.20 -29.12 12.15
CA GLU A 480 -12.72 -29.14 12.11
C GLU A 480 -12.17 -28.39 10.89
N ILE A 481 -12.73 -28.63 9.69
CA ILE A 481 -12.31 -27.93 8.46
C ILE A 481 -12.55 -26.42 8.54
N LYS A 482 -13.73 -25.99 9.05
CA LYS A 482 -14.04 -24.57 9.25
C LYS A 482 -13.01 -23.88 10.15
N LEU A 483 -12.45 -24.60 11.11
CA LEU A 483 -11.44 -24.07 12.02
C LEU A 483 -10.07 -23.93 11.40
N TYR A 484 -9.65 -24.90 10.58
CA TYR A 484 -8.41 -24.75 9.83
C TYR A 484 -8.49 -23.56 8.87
N VAL A 485 -9.62 -23.37 8.18
CA VAL A 485 -9.83 -22.21 7.31
C VAL A 485 -9.79 -20.90 8.10
N MET A 486 -10.51 -20.82 9.22
CA MET A 486 -10.52 -19.62 10.06
C MET A 486 -9.13 -19.31 10.63
N GLY A 487 -8.40 -20.33 11.10
CA GLY A 487 -7.02 -20.20 11.56
C GLY A 487 -6.07 -19.74 10.46
N ALA A 488 -6.24 -20.25 9.24
CA ALA A 488 -5.45 -19.83 8.08
C ALA A 488 -5.77 -18.39 7.64
N LEU A 489 -7.04 -17.98 7.60
CA LEU A 489 -7.42 -16.59 7.31
C LEU A 489 -6.82 -15.63 8.33
N PHE A 490 -6.82 -16.04 9.60
CA PHE A 490 -6.21 -15.27 10.67
C PHE A 490 -4.70 -15.13 10.53
N ALA A 491 -4.02 -16.24 10.22
CA ALA A 491 -2.61 -16.28 9.87
C ALA A 491 -2.28 -15.35 8.69
N ILE A 492 -3.07 -15.40 7.62
CA ILE A 492 -2.91 -14.54 6.43
C ILE A 492 -3.03 -13.07 6.83
N PHE A 493 -4.05 -12.71 7.61
CA PHE A 493 -4.22 -11.34 8.09
C PHE A 493 -3.01 -10.87 8.91
N ILE A 494 -2.41 -11.76 9.72
CA ILE A 494 -1.21 -11.42 10.49
C ILE A 494 0.01 -11.18 9.62
N SER A 495 0.25 -12.06 8.65
CA SER A 495 1.31 -11.85 7.67
C SER A 495 1.11 -10.59 6.83
N PHE A 496 -0.14 -10.23 6.51
CA PHE A 496 -0.46 -9.00 5.79
C PHE A 496 -0.06 -7.77 6.61
N GLN A 497 -0.39 -7.74 7.90
CA GLN A 497 -0.03 -6.61 8.76
C GLN A 497 1.48 -6.53 9.02
N PHE A 498 2.15 -7.66 9.23
CA PHE A 498 3.62 -7.69 9.31
C PHE A 498 4.27 -7.10 8.06
N THR A 499 3.73 -7.46 6.89
CA THR A 499 4.14 -6.93 5.58
C THR A 499 3.94 -5.42 5.51
N ASN A 500 2.81 -4.89 5.99
CA ASN A 500 2.56 -3.45 6.04
C ASN A 500 3.54 -2.72 6.95
N ILE A 501 3.87 -3.27 8.12
CA ILE A 501 4.87 -2.68 9.04
C ILE A 501 6.22 -2.54 8.33
N ILE A 502 6.67 -3.57 7.60
CA ILE A 502 7.93 -3.50 6.85
C ILE A 502 7.85 -2.41 5.77
N LYS A 503 6.76 -2.36 4.99
CA LYS A 503 6.56 -1.34 3.94
C LYS A 503 6.58 0.07 4.52
N SER A 504 5.83 0.31 5.58
CA SER A 504 5.73 1.61 6.24
C SER A 504 7.05 2.03 6.87
N GLY A 505 7.86 1.05 7.34
CA GLY A 505 9.22 1.31 7.78
C GLY A 505 10.16 1.75 6.65
N CYS A 506 10.12 1.06 5.50
CA CYS A 506 10.90 1.44 4.33
C CYS A 506 10.45 2.79 3.74
N LEU A 507 9.14 3.06 3.75
CA LEU A 507 8.56 4.35 3.35
C LEU A 507 9.06 5.48 4.25
N ALA A 508 9.08 5.26 5.56
CA ALA A 508 9.58 6.22 6.54
C ALA A 508 11.05 6.58 6.26
N LEU A 509 11.92 5.58 6.05
CA LEU A 509 13.33 5.82 5.72
C LEU A 509 13.50 6.60 4.41
N SER A 510 12.71 6.25 3.39
CA SER A 510 12.74 6.91 2.09
C SER A 510 12.32 8.38 2.22
N TYR A 511 11.27 8.67 2.99
CA TYR A 511 10.87 10.06 3.30
C TYR A 511 11.92 10.80 4.11
N LEU A 512 12.49 10.18 5.13
CA LEU A 512 13.50 10.83 5.97
C LEU A 512 14.77 11.16 5.19
N GLN A 513 15.14 10.37 4.19
CA GLN A 513 16.23 10.72 3.27
C GLN A 513 15.92 12.00 2.48
N ILE A 514 14.67 12.19 2.06
CA ILE A 514 14.24 13.39 1.31
C ILE A 514 14.21 14.62 2.23
N ILE A 515 13.65 14.45 3.44
CA ILE A 515 13.36 15.56 4.35
C ILE A 515 14.58 15.96 5.19
N ALA A 516 15.38 14.99 5.60
CA ALA A 516 16.48 15.14 6.53
C ALA A 516 17.66 14.20 6.20
N PRO A 517 18.30 14.37 5.03
CA PRO A 517 19.36 13.49 4.55
C PRO A 517 20.54 13.39 5.52
N GLU A 518 20.91 14.48 6.21
CA GLU A 518 22.02 14.49 7.17
C GLU A 518 21.76 13.60 8.38
N ASN A 519 20.51 13.55 8.88
CA ASN A 519 20.15 12.63 9.96
C ASN A 519 20.25 11.17 9.51
N ILE A 520 19.89 10.87 8.25
CA ILE A 520 20.08 9.51 7.71
C ILE A 520 21.56 9.18 7.55
N LYS A 521 22.36 10.13 7.05
CA LYS A 521 23.81 10.01 6.89
C LYS A 521 24.51 9.72 8.22
N GLU A 522 24.15 10.44 9.27
CA GLU A 522 24.70 10.20 10.62
C GLU A 522 24.25 8.84 11.19
N TYR A 523 23.00 8.44 10.92
CA TYR A 523 22.45 7.21 11.47
C TYR A 523 22.95 5.93 10.77
N ASP A 524 22.97 5.92 9.44
CA ASP A 524 23.37 4.81 8.57
C ASP A 524 24.05 5.37 7.30
N PRO A 525 25.37 5.67 7.37
CA PRO A 525 26.11 6.26 6.25
C PRO A 525 26.02 5.44 4.97
N ALA A 526 25.99 4.10 5.09
CA ALA A 526 25.88 3.20 3.95
C ALA A 526 24.52 3.32 3.26
N LEU A 527 23.43 3.48 4.02
CA LEU A 527 22.12 3.77 3.43
C LEU A 527 22.10 5.12 2.71
N HIS A 528 22.69 6.15 3.32
CA HIS A 528 22.76 7.47 2.70
C HIS A 528 23.59 7.47 1.41
N GLU A 529 24.78 6.84 1.41
CA GLU A 529 25.66 6.70 0.25
C GLU A 529 24.95 6.00 -0.91
N VAL A 530 24.31 4.86 -0.62
CA VAL A 530 23.58 4.06 -1.61
C VAL A 530 22.37 4.81 -2.18
N LEU A 531 21.72 5.68 -1.40
CA LEU A 531 20.63 6.54 -1.88
C LEU A 531 21.14 7.78 -2.64
N ALA A 532 22.28 8.34 -2.23
CA ALA A 532 22.90 9.50 -2.86
C ALA A 532 23.48 9.16 -4.25
N GLU A 533 24.08 7.97 -4.41
CA GLU A 533 24.58 7.47 -5.71
C GLU A 533 23.49 7.51 -6.80
N ILE A 534 22.23 7.28 -6.44
CA ILE A 534 21.10 7.34 -7.38
C ILE A 534 20.73 8.78 -7.74
N GLN A 535 20.73 9.68 -6.75
CA GLN A 535 20.48 11.11 -6.98
C GLN A 535 21.56 11.73 -7.87
N GLU A 536 22.79 11.22 -7.81
CA GLU A 536 23.88 11.67 -8.68
C GLU A 536 23.84 11.01 -10.06
N SER A 537 23.55 9.71 -10.15
CA SER A 537 23.46 9.01 -11.44
C SER A 537 22.29 9.45 -12.33
N GLY A 538 21.17 9.90 -11.75
CA GLY A 538 20.09 10.54 -12.51
C GLY A 538 20.57 11.81 -13.23
N LYS A 539 21.31 12.67 -12.49
CA LYS A 539 21.86 13.92 -13.03
C LYS A 539 22.91 13.74 -14.13
N VAL A 540 23.65 12.64 -14.13
CA VAL A 540 24.72 12.39 -15.11
C VAL A 540 24.16 11.96 -16.48
N GLU A 541 22.99 11.31 -16.53
CA GLU A 541 22.34 10.98 -17.80
C GLU A 541 21.73 12.24 -18.48
N GLU A 542 21.32 13.24 -17.72
CA GLU A 542 20.74 14.50 -18.23
C GLU A 542 21.77 15.42 -18.92
N ASN A 543 23.05 15.35 -18.53
CA ASN A 543 24.12 16.18 -19.11
C ASN A 543 24.73 15.63 -20.41
N LYS A 544 24.31 14.44 -20.88
CA LYS A 544 24.70 13.95 -22.20
C LYS A 544 23.70 14.39 -23.25
N THR A 545 23.78 15.66 -23.65
CA THR A 545 23.04 16.16 -24.81
C THR A 545 23.48 15.41 -26.09
N PRO A 546 22.57 15.02 -27.00
CA PRO A 546 22.90 14.29 -28.23
C PRO A 546 23.86 15.00 -29.20
N GLU A 547 24.19 16.27 -28.93
CA GLU A 547 25.07 17.07 -29.80
C GLU A 547 26.57 16.69 -29.65
N GLU A 548 26.99 16.09 -28.54
CA GLU A 548 28.41 15.71 -28.34
C GLU A 548 28.78 14.35 -28.96
N GLU A 549 27.81 13.50 -29.33
CA GLU A 549 28.09 12.24 -30.04
C GLU A 549 28.27 12.41 -31.56
N ASN A 550 28.05 13.60 -32.12
CA ASN A 550 28.18 13.87 -33.56
C ASN A 550 29.46 14.65 -33.97
N GLN A 551 30.38 14.95 -33.05
CA GLN A 551 31.62 15.68 -33.38
C GLN A 551 32.92 14.84 -33.42
N ASN A 552 32.87 13.53 -33.12
CA ASN A 552 34.07 12.66 -33.18
C ASN A 552 34.03 11.66 -34.34
N GLY A 553 33.63 12.14 -35.51
CA GLY A 553 33.51 11.36 -36.72
C GLY A 553 34.15 12.00 -37.94
N ASP A 554 35.30 12.66 -37.80
CA ASP A 554 36.27 12.87 -38.89
C ASP A 554 37.51 13.58 -38.32
N GLU A 555 38.63 12.87 -38.22
CA GLU A 555 39.94 13.35 -38.67
C GLU A 555 41.02 12.30 -38.38
N ASN A 556 41.48 11.69 -39.46
CA ASN A 556 42.67 10.88 -39.50
C ASN A 556 43.52 11.44 -40.66
N GLN A 557 44.51 12.27 -40.36
CA GLN A 557 45.69 12.45 -41.22
C GLN A 557 46.82 13.22 -40.50
N ASN A 558 47.92 12.48 -40.27
CA ASN A 558 49.33 12.82 -40.41
C ASN A 558 49.85 14.23 -40.06
N GLY A 559 50.94 14.25 -39.28
CA GLY A 559 52.09 15.12 -39.60
C GLY A 559 52.78 15.76 -38.40
N ASP A 560 53.88 15.12 -37.98
CA ASP A 560 55.19 15.67 -37.60
C ASP A 560 55.36 17.05 -36.90
N GLU A 561 56.21 16.95 -35.86
CA GLU A 561 57.32 17.85 -35.49
C GLU A 561 57.09 19.25 -34.88
N ASN A 562 57.63 19.34 -33.65
CA ASN A 562 58.56 20.37 -33.14
C ASN A 562 58.09 21.77 -32.66
N GLN A 563 58.57 22.02 -31.43
CA GLN A 563 59.21 23.25 -30.91
C GLN A 563 58.37 24.41 -30.36
N ASN A 564 58.66 24.69 -29.07
CA ASN A 564 58.94 25.97 -28.41
C ASN A 564 58.25 27.26 -28.89
N GLY A 565 57.70 28.01 -27.93
CA GLY A 565 57.54 29.45 -28.05
C GLY A 565 56.73 30.05 -26.91
N ASP A 566 57.43 30.76 -26.02
CA ASP A 566 56.86 31.76 -25.10
C ASP A 566 56.01 32.80 -25.85
N GLU A 567 54.96 33.34 -25.23
CA GLU A 567 54.87 34.77 -24.87
C GLU A 567 53.47 35.18 -24.39
N ASN A 568 53.51 36.09 -23.41
CA ASN A 568 52.45 36.94 -22.86
C ASN A 568 51.49 37.53 -23.90
N GLN A 569 50.25 37.82 -23.49
CA GLN A 569 49.77 39.22 -23.39
C GLN A 569 48.42 39.36 -22.68
N ASN A 570 48.41 40.36 -21.80
CA ASN A 570 47.24 40.99 -21.17
C ASN A 570 46.29 41.59 -22.22
N GLY A 571 45.01 41.71 -21.85
CA GLY A 571 44.03 42.53 -22.54
C GLY A 571 42.85 42.85 -21.63
N ASP A 572 43.01 43.92 -20.84
CA ASP A 572 41.90 44.67 -20.25
C ASP A 572 41.00 45.23 -21.36
N GLU A 573 39.68 45.19 -21.18
CA GLU A 573 38.82 46.25 -21.72
C GLU A 573 37.55 46.44 -20.87
N ASN A 574 37.59 47.52 -20.09
CA ASN A 574 36.44 48.27 -19.57
C ASN A 574 35.52 48.70 -20.71
N GLN A 575 34.19 48.64 -20.53
CA GLN A 575 33.29 49.69 -21.02
C GLN A 575 32.09 49.91 -20.08
N ASN A 576 32.05 51.14 -19.55
CA ASN A 576 30.91 51.79 -18.90
C ASN A 576 29.77 52.03 -19.90
N GLY A 577 28.52 52.04 -19.40
CA GLY A 577 27.33 52.35 -20.21
C GLY A 577 26.08 52.72 -19.41
N ASP A 578 26.18 53.85 -18.72
CA ASP A 578 25.13 54.78 -18.27
C ASP A 578 23.73 54.69 -18.98
N LYS A 579 22.64 54.67 -18.19
CA LYS A 579 21.54 55.67 -18.24
C LYS A 579 20.29 55.24 -17.46
N GLY A 580 19.90 56.10 -16.52
CA GLY A 580 18.66 56.01 -15.77
C GLY A 580 17.39 56.33 -16.58
N ARG A 581 16.25 55.99 -15.99
CA ARG A 581 14.97 56.70 -16.19
C ARG A 581 14.02 56.39 -15.03
N GLU A 582 13.85 57.38 -14.17
CA GLU A 582 12.62 57.58 -13.41
C GLU A 582 11.47 57.87 -14.39
N LEU A 583 10.28 57.37 -14.10
CA LEU A 583 9.03 58.08 -14.40
C LEU A 583 7.94 57.64 -13.42
N ASN A 584 7.65 58.57 -12.53
CA ASN A 584 6.42 58.76 -11.78
C ASN A 584 5.24 58.92 -12.75
N GLN A 585 4.07 58.36 -12.44
CA GLN A 585 2.81 59.12 -12.53
C GLN A 585 1.64 58.44 -11.82
N ASN A 586 1.11 59.19 -10.86
CA ASN A 586 -0.18 59.07 -10.20
C ASN A 586 -1.37 59.22 -11.16
N GLN A 587 -2.48 58.57 -10.82
CA GLN A 587 -3.89 59.04 -10.94
C GLN A 587 -4.73 58.02 -10.12
N LEU A 588 -5.33 58.33 -8.94
CA LEU A 588 -6.51 59.20 -8.67
C LEU A 588 -7.59 58.93 -9.74
N GLU A 589 -8.84 58.52 -9.47
CA GLU A 589 -9.73 58.75 -8.32
C GLU A 589 -11.06 57.92 -8.53
N PRO A 590 -12.20 58.12 -7.82
CA PRO A 590 -12.98 57.04 -7.21
C PRO A 590 -14.48 56.97 -7.63
N GLU A 591 -15.33 56.43 -6.74
CA GLU A 591 -16.82 56.50 -6.71
C GLU A 591 -17.60 55.49 -7.58
N ALA A 592 -18.77 54.97 -7.22
CA ALA A 592 -19.59 54.89 -6.01
C ALA A 592 -20.82 53.99 -6.31
N GLN A 593 -21.64 53.75 -5.28
CA GLN A 593 -23.05 53.28 -5.29
C GLN A 593 -23.26 51.76 -5.46
N ALA A 594 -23.72 50.99 -4.47
CA ALA A 594 -24.94 51.06 -3.66
C ALA A 594 -26.22 50.92 -4.49
N GLU A 595 -26.80 49.72 -4.53
CA GLU A 595 -28.26 49.59 -4.63
C GLU A 595 -28.79 48.32 -3.96
N THR A 596 -29.70 48.58 -3.04
CA THR A 596 -30.61 47.70 -2.31
C THR A 596 -31.68 47.11 -3.22
N GLY A 597 -32.16 45.90 -2.94
CA GLY A 597 -33.39 45.39 -3.54
C GLY A 597 -33.87 44.09 -2.90
N ALA A 598 -34.69 44.22 -1.86
CA ALA A 598 -35.41 43.12 -1.25
C ALA A 598 -36.89 43.13 -1.67
N GLN A 599 -37.45 41.91 -1.81
CA GLN A 599 -38.88 41.51 -1.68
C GLN A 599 -39.88 41.90 -2.78
N PRO A 600 -41.11 41.32 -2.80
CA PRO A 600 -41.50 39.90 -2.65
C PRO A 600 -42.61 39.48 -3.66
N THR A 601 -42.89 38.17 -3.76
CA THR A 601 -44.25 37.56 -3.84
C THR A 601 -44.16 36.07 -3.58
#